data_AF-A0A0A0DE93-F1
#
_entry.id   AF-A0A0A0DE93-F1
#
_cell.length_a   1.000
_cell.length_b   1.000
_cell.length_c   1.000
_cell.angle_alpha   90.00
_cell.angle_beta   90.00
_cell.angle_gamma   90.00
#
_symmetry.space_group_name_H-M   'P 1'
#
loop_
_entity.id
_entity.type
_entity.pdbx_description
1 polymer ?
#
loop_
_entity_poly.entity_id
_entity_poly.type
_entity_poly.pdbx_seq_one_letter_code
_entity_poly.pdbx_strand_id
1 'polypeptide(L)'
;MLQFPNVSEEEFDFEADWLVKAIDDTQKHILFVGQGKNGDLELELDYQNNPEEFEHFSVGDLVSLPREMFIVPETKPYQPKYECF
;
A
#
# COMPACT_ATOMS: atom_id res chain seq x y z
N MET A 1 2.68 -6.82 0.43
CA MET A 1 2.29 -6.36 1.78
C MET A 1 2.52 -4.86 1.82
N LEU A 2 1.49 -4.05 2.12
CA LEU A 2 1.56 -2.59 2.03
C LEU A 2 1.92 -1.97 3.38
N GLN A 3 2.93 -1.09 3.42
CA GLN A 3 3.29 -0.33 4.62
C GLN A 3 3.22 1.17 4.34
N PHE A 4 2.43 1.88 5.14
CA PHE A 4 2.30 3.33 5.09
C PHE A 4 2.91 3.92 6.37
N PRO A 5 4.19 4.36 6.33
CA PRO A 5 4.87 4.85 7.53
C PRO A 5 4.32 6.19 8.04
N ASN A 6 3.56 6.92 7.21
CA ASN A 6 3.08 8.27 7.51
C ASN A 6 1.57 8.36 7.82
N VAL A 7 0.82 7.25 7.78
CA VAL A 7 -0.63 7.28 8.01
C VAL A 7 -1.08 6.22 8.98
N SER A 8 -1.85 6.66 9.98
CA SER A 8 -2.56 5.79 10.92
C SER A 8 -3.84 5.24 10.29
N GLU A 9 -4.23 4.02 10.67
CA GLU A 9 -5.47 3.36 10.21
C GLU A 9 -6.71 4.26 10.34
N GLU A 10 -6.76 5.09 11.38
CA GLU A 10 -7.89 5.97 11.68
C GLU A 10 -8.03 7.15 10.71
N GLU A 11 -6.93 7.56 10.06
CA GLU A 11 -6.92 8.64 9.06
C GLU A 11 -7.05 8.10 7.63
N PHE A 12 -6.86 6.78 7.47
CA PHE A 12 -6.93 6.11 6.19
C PHE A 12 -8.38 5.80 5.80
N ASP A 13 -8.78 6.22 4.60
CA ASP A 13 -10.10 5.88 4.07
C ASP A 13 -10.02 4.60 3.22
N PHE A 14 -10.42 3.47 3.80
CA PHE A 14 -10.43 2.17 3.11
C PHE A 14 -11.49 2.06 2.02
N GLU A 15 -12.50 2.94 2.04
CA GLU A 15 -13.54 2.99 1.02
C GLU A 15 -13.13 3.88 -0.16
N ALA A 16 -12.06 4.64 -0.04
CA ALA A 16 -11.56 5.50 -1.10
C ALA A 16 -10.83 4.69 -2.19
N ASP A 17 -11.15 5.05 -3.44
CA ASP A 17 -10.47 4.52 -4.61
C ASP A 17 -9.04 5.06 -4.74
N TRP A 18 -8.20 4.24 -5.36
CA TRP A 18 -6.81 4.50 -5.66
C TRP A 18 -6.63 4.61 -7.16
N LEU A 19 -6.13 5.77 -7.60
CA LEU A 19 -5.86 6.05 -9.00
C LEU A 19 -4.47 5.52 -9.38
N VAL A 20 -4.39 4.69 -10.40
CA VAL A 20 -3.12 4.29 -11.01
C VAL A 20 -2.53 5.49 -11.75
N LYS A 21 -1.52 6.12 -11.18
CA LYS A 21 -0.86 7.31 -11.75
C LYS A 21 0.24 6.95 -12.72
N ALA A 22 1.02 5.92 -12.41
CA ALA A 22 2.12 5.47 -13.26
C ALA A 22 2.34 3.96 -13.12
N ILE A 23 2.83 3.36 -14.19
CA ILE A 23 3.21 1.95 -14.24
C ILE A 23 4.62 1.89 -14.81
N ASP A 24 5.53 1.31 -14.04
CA ASP A 24 6.91 1.03 -14.41
C ASP A 24 7.02 -0.42 -14.89
N ASP A 25 6.90 -0.62 -16.20
CA ASP A 25 6.98 -1.95 -16.82
C ASP A 25 8.36 -2.62 -16.63
N THR A 26 9.42 -1.83 -16.50
CA THR A 26 10.79 -2.33 -16.33
C THR A 26 11.02 -2.96 -14.95
N GLN A 27 10.48 -2.32 -13.91
CA GLN A 27 10.59 -2.81 -12.53
C GLN A 27 9.33 -3.57 -12.10
N LYS A 28 8.30 -3.63 -12.94
CA LYS A 28 6.94 -4.10 -12.60
C LYS A 28 6.40 -3.42 -11.34
N HIS A 29 6.66 -2.12 -11.20
CA HIS A 29 6.14 -1.31 -10.11
C HIS A 29 4.92 -0.52 -10.59
N ILE A 30 3.95 -0.30 -9.71
CA ILE A 30 2.77 0.51 -10.00
C ILE A 30 2.63 1.56 -8.91
N LEU A 31 2.50 2.82 -9.33
CA LEU A 31 2.26 3.96 -8.47
C LEU A 31 0.76 4.27 -8.43
N PHE A 32 0.19 4.10 -7.24
CA PHE A 32 -1.19 4.42 -6.91
C PHE A 32 -1.24 5.70 -6.11
N VAL A 33 -2.26 6.52 -6.34
CA VAL A 33 -2.51 7.75 -5.60
C VAL A 33 -3.92 7.68 -5.05
N GLY A 34 -4.06 7.84 -3.73
CA GLY A 34 -5.36 7.84 -3.11
C GLY A 34 -6.21 9.01 -3.61
N GLN A 35 -7.53 8.85 -3.55
CA GLN A 35 -8.49 9.91 -3.84
C GLN A 35 -9.20 10.36 -2.56
N GLY A 36 -9.81 11.55 -2.59
CA GLY A 36 -10.58 12.08 -1.47
C GLY A 36 -9.70 12.31 -0.23
N LYS A 37 -9.99 11.61 0.87
CA LYS A 37 -9.20 11.68 2.11
C LYS A 37 -7.79 11.12 1.96
N ASN A 38 -7.60 10.17 1.06
CA ASN A 38 -6.29 9.60 0.74
C ASN A 38 -5.56 10.40 -0.34
N GLY A 39 -6.04 11.59 -0.73
CA GLY A 39 -5.46 12.42 -1.80
C GLY A 39 -3.99 12.81 -1.58
N ASP A 40 -3.56 12.84 -0.33
CA ASP A 40 -2.16 13.13 0.05
C ASP A 40 -1.29 11.86 0.11
N LEU A 41 -1.87 10.68 -0.20
CA LEU A 41 -1.20 9.40 -0.12
C LEU A 41 -0.80 8.86 -1.48
N GLU A 42 0.45 8.46 -1.55
CA GLU A 42 1.04 7.77 -2.69
C GLU A 42 1.50 6.39 -2.22
N LEU A 43 1.19 5.37 -3.01
CA LEU A 43 1.52 3.99 -2.76
C LEU A 43 2.26 3.43 -3.97
N GLU A 44 3.42 2.85 -3.72
CA GLU A 44 4.15 2.10 -4.74
C GLU A 44 4.07 0.60 -4.41
N LEU A 45 3.66 -0.19 -5.41
CA LEU A 45 3.51 -1.63 -5.30
C LEU A 45 4.42 -2.35 -6.29
N ASP A 46 5.19 -3.31 -5.77
CA ASP A 46 5.97 -4.24 -6.59
C ASP A 46 5.14 -5.45 -7.00
N TYR A 47 5.06 -5.68 -8.31
CA TYR A 47 4.40 -6.82 -8.93
C TYR A 47 5.39 -7.78 -9.61
N GLN A 48 6.71 -7.68 -9.35
CA GLN A 48 7.68 -8.64 -9.89
C GLN A 48 7.32 -10.10 -9.58
N ASN A 49 6.73 -10.34 -8.41
CA ASN A 49 6.31 -11.66 -7.96
C ASN A 49 4.87 -12.03 -8.39
N ASN A 50 4.09 -11.08 -8.92
CA ASN A 50 2.68 -11.27 -9.30
C ASN A 50 2.41 -10.64 -10.68
N PRO A 51 2.98 -11.19 -11.77
CA PRO A 51 2.84 -10.63 -13.11
C PRO A 51 1.40 -10.70 -13.64
N GLU A 52 0.60 -11.67 -13.21
CA GLU A 52 -0.81 -11.80 -13.63
C GLU A 52 -1.63 -10.59 -13.15
N GLU A 53 -1.45 -10.18 -11.90
CA GLU A 53 -2.11 -9.00 -11.34
C GLU A 53 -1.64 -7.72 -12.04
N PHE A 54 -0.35 -7.62 -12.40
CA PHE A 54 0.19 -6.46 -13.11
C PHE A 54 -0.52 -6.19 -14.43
N GLU A 55 -0.86 -7.23 -15.20
CA GLU A 55 -1.56 -7.08 -16.49
C GLU A 55 -3.02 -6.58 -16.32
N HIS A 56 -3.58 -6.67 -15.12
CA HIS A 56 -4.93 -6.17 -14.82
C HIS A 56 -4.98 -4.66 -14.54
N PHE A 57 -3.84 -4.01 -14.28
CA PHE A 57 -3.81 -2.56 -14.00
C PHE A 57 -3.43 -1.76 -15.25
N SER A 58 -4.14 -0.66 -15.49
CA SER A 58 -3.75 0.34 -16.48
C SER A 58 -3.69 1.73 -15.87
N VAL A 59 -2.85 2.60 -16.43
CA VAL A 59 -2.76 4.00 -15.98
C VAL A 59 -4.11 4.68 -16.15
N GLY A 60 -4.62 5.27 -15.09
CA GLY A 60 -5.95 5.87 -15.03
C GLY A 60 -7.03 4.97 -14.41
N ASP A 61 -6.73 3.72 -14.10
CA ASP A 61 -7.67 2.86 -13.37
C ASP A 61 -7.87 3.34 -11.94
N LEU A 62 -9.09 3.15 -11.45
CA LEU A 62 -9.48 3.36 -10.07
C LEU A 62 -9.70 1.99 -9.43
N VAL A 63 -8.92 1.70 -8.40
CA VAL A 63 -8.96 0.41 -7.69
C VAL A 63 -9.18 0.62 -6.21
N SER A 64 -10.01 -0.21 -5.59
CA SER A 64 -10.21 -0.16 -4.14
C SER A 64 -9.26 -1.15 -3.49
N LEU A 65 -8.40 -0.68 -2.57
CA LEU A 65 -7.46 -1.55 -1.86
C LEU A 65 -8.10 -2.09 -0.59
N PRO A 66 -8.28 -3.42 -0.45
CA PRO A 66 -8.87 -3.98 0.75
C PRO A 66 -7.92 -3.80 1.94
N ARG A 67 -8.50 -3.53 3.12
CA ARG A 67 -7.76 -3.40 4.40
C ARG A 67 -6.83 -4.58 4.72
N GLU A 68 -7.13 -5.77 4.19
CA GLU A 68 -6.31 -6.97 4.40
C GLU A 68 -4.93 -6.88 3.73
N MET A 69 -4.76 -6.01 2.72
CA MET A 69 -3.46 -5.74 2.11
C MET A 69 -2.60 -4.75 2.92
N PHE A 70 -3.22 -4.01 3.82
CA PHE A 70 -2.56 -3.06 4.72
C PHE A 70 -1.91 -3.79 5.88
N ILE A 71 -0.59 -3.65 6.02
CA ILE A 71 0.09 -3.92 7.28
C ILE A 71 0.16 -2.60 8.04
N VAL A 72 -0.68 -2.48 9.06
CA VAL A 72 -0.40 -1.56 10.15
C VAL A 72 0.92 -2.01 10.75
N PRO A 73 2.01 -1.22 10.70
CA PRO A 73 3.17 -1.55 11.49
C PRO A 73 2.68 -1.60 12.93
N GLU A 74 2.65 -2.79 13.54
CA GLU A 74 2.45 -2.89 14.98
C GLU A 74 3.58 -2.05 15.59
N THR A 75 3.26 -0.82 16.00
CA THR A 75 4.07 0.02 16.88
C THR A 75 4.11 -0.58 18.27
N LYS A 76 4.33 -1.88 18.37
CA LYS A 76 4.89 -2.47 19.58
C LYS A 76 6.39 -2.41 19.35
N PRO A 77 7.12 -1.45 19.95
CA PRO A 77 8.57 -1.58 20.02
C PRO A 77 8.84 -2.99 20.53
N TYR A 78 9.63 -3.75 19.79
CA TYR A 78 10.14 -5.03 20.27
C TYR A 78 10.77 -4.75 21.64
N GLN A 79 10.06 -5.11 22.70
CA GLN A 79 10.64 -5.16 24.04
C GLN A 79 11.38 -6.49 24.06
N PRO A 80 12.72 -6.53 23.97
CA PRO A 80 13.42 -7.74 24.32
C PRO A 80 12.99 -8.07 25.74
N LYS A 81 12.28 -9.20 25.90
CA LYS A 81 12.21 -9.82 27.22
C LYS A 81 13.65 -10.24 27.51
N TYR A 82 14.36 -9.42 28.28
CA TYR A 82 15.64 -9.80 28.84
C TYR A 82 15.35 -10.96 29.80
N GLU A 83 15.49 -12.19 29.30
CA GLU A 83 15.53 -13.38 30.14
C GLU A 83 16.86 -13.34 30.88
N CYS A 84 16.85 -12.70 32.06
CA CYS A 84 17.90 -12.83 33.05
C CYS A 84 17.84 -14.26 33.60
N PHE A 85 18.79 -15.08 33.12
CA PHE A 85 19.30 -16.36 33.67
C PHE A 85 18.37 -17.58 33.71
#